data_AF-A0A9P6LMD8-F1
#
_entry.id   AF-A0A9P6LMD8-F1
#
_cell.length_a   1.000
_cell.length_b   1.000
_cell.length_c   1.000
_cell.angle_alpha   90.00
_cell.angle_beta   90.00
_cell.angle_gamma   90.00
#
_symmetry.space_group_name_H-M   'P 1'
#
loop_
_entity.id
_entity.type
_entity.pdbx_description
1 polymer ?
#
loop_
_entity_poly.entity_id
_entity_poly.type
_entity_poly.pdbx_seq_one_letter_code
_entity_poly.pdbx_strand_id
1 'polypeptide(L)'
;MYNTGIIDEVVNLYLPAPHWRISGHFNGTQVDFNFYLPPEEKWQGRFFSYVYPSQNSTASDDRIAFALDSGAYLIQVSGTLGYRADAAAAKFSRSILDKYYQHVPDHTHGYIYGGSGGSFMTIGAIENTFGIWDGAVPIVMASPVSIPYNHAARNFASLVLGNKSSIVIDAIRADDLQSIAAKLGDVETAALKEATIMGVPVMAWENYNSLASTEFLKVLADTVKNIDPSYADDYWNKPGYLGTEDSALGRIVRGAFINFTTSIVDVTLNGNNTPVAVVLESLPGNLNAYDGVEFTLMGADGSSTFGSINGTFNNGTTMTLTQDIPPSVLGNITKGYQVRIDNRWFIALHSVYRHQIPSRSGFYGFDQFRGSDGNPIYPQRGVEVAPAVAQSSSGGATHTGNITGKIIMVDNLLDSDAFPWHADWYRSQVRESLGDRFDDNFRIWYTERADHFFDSVPENLRDFIVDYTGIYEHAMRSLVDWVEKGIQPPASTNYTVRDSQIVVPDSADERLGIQPTVELSVHGPLSDTFEKGAAINFTMRATTPVDAGKVVAVEWDFLGTGAFESVPFGEASEAVDLDAQHTYGSSGVYLCVVRVTSQREGNSTSPFALARNLGRVQVIIE
;
A
#
# COMPACT_ATOMS: atom_id res chain seq x y z
N MET A 1 -26.29 3.18 15.73
CA MET A 1 -26.57 3.00 14.29
C MET A 1 -26.76 1.52 13.99
N TYR A 2 -25.82 0.66 14.39
CA TYR A 2 -25.84 -0.79 14.12
C TYR A 2 -26.48 -1.64 15.24
N ASN A 3 -27.66 -1.24 15.75
CA ASN A 3 -28.20 -1.82 16.99
C ASN A 3 -29.01 -3.12 16.77
N THR A 4 -29.43 -3.41 15.54
CA THR A 4 -30.27 -4.58 15.22
C THR A 4 -29.78 -5.21 13.91
N GLY A 5 -29.15 -6.38 13.99
CA GLY A 5 -28.83 -7.21 12.83
C GLY A 5 -30.05 -8.04 12.40
N ILE A 6 -30.30 -8.09 11.10
CA ILE A 6 -31.35 -8.91 10.48
C ILE A 6 -30.66 -9.94 9.60
N ILE A 7 -31.04 -11.22 9.76
CA ILE A 7 -30.56 -12.30 8.87
C ILE A 7 -31.49 -12.35 7.67
N ASP A 8 -30.90 -12.22 6.48
CA ASP A 8 -31.62 -12.23 5.21
C ASP A 8 -31.62 -13.62 4.58
N GLU A 9 -30.48 -14.31 4.65
CA GLU A 9 -30.28 -15.60 3.98
C GLU A 9 -29.32 -16.49 4.79
N VAL A 10 -29.56 -17.80 4.74
CA VAL A 10 -28.64 -18.81 5.25
C VAL A 10 -28.46 -19.88 4.17
N VAL A 11 -27.22 -20.11 3.74
CA VAL A 11 -26.87 -21.07 2.68
C VAL A 11 -25.78 -21.99 3.16
N ASN A 12 -25.89 -23.28 2.87
CA ASN A 12 -24.81 -24.25 3.07
C ASN A 12 -23.99 -24.39 1.78
N LEU A 13 -22.67 -24.21 1.89
CA LEU A 13 -21.73 -24.21 0.77
C LEU A 13 -20.62 -25.24 1.04
N TYR A 14 -20.03 -25.77 -0.03
CA TYR A 14 -18.97 -26.79 0.04
C TYR A 14 -17.61 -26.29 -0.47
N LEU A 15 -17.59 -25.16 -1.16
CA LEU A 15 -16.39 -24.48 -1.63
C LEU A 15 -16.27 -23.15 -0.91
N PRO A 16 -15.07 -22.74 -0.48
CA PRO A 16 -13.78 -23.45 -0.62
C PRO A 16 -13.61 -24.64 0.34
N ALA A 17 -14.43 -24.71 1.39
CA ALA A 17 -14.60 -25.85 2.27
C ALA A 17 -16.05 -25.88 2.76
N PRO A 18 -16.56 -26.98 3.35
CA PRO A 18 -17.89 -27.00 3.95
C PRO A 18 -18.07 -25.85 4.96
N HIS A 19 -19.11 -25.03 4.78
CA HIS A 19 -19.45 -23.95 5.70
C HIS A 19 -20.88 -23.42 5.47
N TRP A 20 -21.40 -22.72 6.46
CA TRP A 20 -22.64 -21.94 6.36
C TRP A 20 -22.30 -20.50 6.04
N ARG A 21 -22.89 -19.93 4.98
CA ARG A 21 -22.90 -18.49 4.75
C ARG A 21 -24.19 -17.91 5.31
N ILE A 22 -24.08 -17.02 6.28
CA ILE A 22 -25.20 -16.28 6.87
C ILE A 22 -25.09 -14.83 6.39
N SER A 23 -26.00 -14.43 5.52
CA SER A 23 -26.07 -13.08 4.97
C SER A 23 -27.06 -12.24 5.79
N GLY A 24 -26.74 -10.99 6.05
CA GLY A 24 -27.64 -10.08 6.77
C GLY A 24 -27.28 -8.62 6.62
N HIS A 25 -28.06 -7.75 7.27
CA HIS A 25 -27.83 -6.31 7.29
C HIS A 25 -28.20 -5.67 8.63
N PHE A 26 -27.68 -4.47 8.89
CA PHE A 26 -28.11 -3.67 10.03
C PHE A 26 -29.34 -2.82 9.68
N ASN A 27 -30.42 -3.01 10.45
CA ASN A 27 -31.69 -2.34 10.23
C ASN A 27 -31.53 -0.81 10.16
N GLY A 28 -32.15 -0.19 9.15
CA GLY A 28 -32.08 1.26 8.94
C GLY A 28 -30.73 1.75 8.37
N THR A 29 -29.89 0.86 7.87
CA THR A 29 -28.62 1.18 7.20
C THR A 29 -28.49 0.41 5.88
N GLN A 30 -27.52 0.79 5.05
CA GLN A 30 -27.12 0.01 3.87
C GLN A 30 -25.93 -0.92 4.17
N VAL A 31 -25.58 -1.09 5.45
CA VAL A 31 -24.43 -1.89 5.85
C VAL A 31 -24.87 -3.34 6.03
N ASP A 32 -24.37 -4.18 5.14
CA ASP A 32 -24.57 -5.62 5.12
C ASP A 32 -23.33 -6.39 5.61
N PHE A 33 -23.53 -7.66 5.96
CA PHE A 33 -22.49 -8.54 6.46
C PHE A 33 -22.73 -9.98 6.02
N ASN A 34 -21.64 -10.74 5.96
CA ASN A 34 -21.66 -12.20 5.85
C ASN A 34 -20.84 -12.83 6.99
N PHE A 35 -21.37 -13.92 7.55
CA PHE A 35 -20.64 -14.81 8.43
C PHE A 35 -20.44 -16.16 7.75
N TYR A 36 -19.23 -16.71 7.81
CA TYR A 36 -18.86 -17.99 7.20
C TYR A 36 -18.48 -18.99 8.28
N LEU A 37 -19.44 -19.80 8.71
CA LEU A 37 -19.32 -20.70 9.86
C LEU A 37 -18.88 -22.11 9.42
N PRO A 38 -17.75 -22.65 9.90
CA PRO A 38 -17.37 -24.04 9.64
C PRO A 38 -18.34 -25.01 10.33
N PRO A 39 -18.33 -26.31 9.96
CA PRO A 39 -18.94 -27.37 10.75
C PRO A 39 -18.45 -27.33 12.21
N GLU A 40 -19.32 -27.72 13.15
CA GLU A 40 -19.04 -27.63 14.60
C GLU A 40 -17.74 -28.36 14.97
N GLU A 41 -17.50 -29.54 14.39
CA GLU A 41 -16.31 -30.36 14.64
C GLU A 41 -14.99 -29.75 14.13
N LYS A 42 -15.07 -28.69 13.32
CA LYS A 42 -13.91 -27.93 12.82
C LYS A 42 -13.74 -26.60 13.54
N TRP A 43 -14.79 -26.09 14.18
CA TRP A 43 -14.74 -24.81 14.88
C TRP A 43 -13.98 -24.94 16.21
N GLN A 44 -13.07 -24.01 16.47
CA GLN A 44 -12.24 -23.98 17.69
C GLN A 44 -12.59 -22.79 18.60
N GLY A 45 -13.82 -22.28 18.52
CA GLY A 45 -14.29 -21.24 19.45
C GLY A 45 -13.79 -19.82 19.14
N ARG A 46 -13.45 -19.54 17.89
CA ARG A 46 -12.88 -18.24 17.47
C ARG A 46 -13.46 -17.69 16.17
N PHE A 47 -13.22 -16.41 15.89
CA PHE A 47 -13.50 -15.79 14.60
C PHE A 47 -12.40 -14.84 14.13
N PHE A 48 -12.31 -14.69 12.81
CA PHE A 48 -11.48 -13.69 12.14
C PHE A 48 -12.37 -12.62 11.49
N SER A 49 -11.91 -11.37 11.53
CA SER A 49 -12.61 -10.21 10.98
C SER A 49 -11.66 -9.43 10.08
N TYR A 50 -11.87 -9.51 8.76
CA TYR A 50 -11.12 -8.69 7.81
C TYR A 50 -11.83 -7.34 7.59
N VAL A 51 -11.07 -6.25 7.67
CA VAL A 51 -11.62 -4.89 7.57
C VAL A 51 -10.92 -4.06 6.50
N TYR A 52 -11.71 -3.34 5.72
CA TYR A 52 -11.21 -2.34 4.78
C TYR A 52 -12.30 -1.28 4.49
N PRO A 53 -11.96 0.02 4.34
CA PRO A 53 -12.98 1.08 4.22
C PRO A 53 -13.91 0.96 3.02
N SER A 54 -13.46 0.36 1.91
CA SER A 54 -14.20 0.27 0.64
C SER A 54 -14.52 -1.15 0.20
N GLN A 55 -14.39 -2.16 1.09
CA GLN A 55 -14.71 -3.54 0.72
C GLN A 55 -16.22 -3.76 0.53
N ASN A 56 -16.59 -4.85 -0.12
CA ASN A 56 -17.96 -5.38 -0.03
C ASN A 56 -18.05 -6.43 1.11
N SER A 57 -19.26 -6.87 1.44
CA SER A 57 -19.49 -7.85 2.50
C SER A 57 -19.18 -9.30 2.11
N THR A 58 -18.82 -9.58 0.86
CA THR A 58 -18.54 -10.95 0.38
C THR A 58 -17.03 -11.24 0.42
N ALA A 59 -16.66 -12.24 1.18
CA ALA A 59 -15.28 -12.71 1.27
C ALA A 59 -14.84 -13.47 0.01
N SER A 60 -13.54 -13.37 -0.30
CA SER A 60 -12.91 -14.24 -1.30
C SER A 60 -12.80 -15.67 -0.78
N ASP A 61 -12.75 -16.63 -1.70
CA ASP A 61 -12.59 -18.04 -1.37
C ASP A 61 -11.31 -18.28 -0.55
N ASP A 62 -10.18 -17.68 -0.90
CA ASP A 62 -8.92 -17.86 -0.15
C ASP A 62 -9.04 -17.40 1.31
N ARG A 63 -9.75 -16.29 1.56
CA ARG A 63 -9.96 -15.76 2.91
C ARG A 63 -10.88 -16.65 3.73
N ILE A 64 -11.95 -17.15 3.11
CA ILE A 64 -12.86 -18.12 3.73
C ILE A 64 -12.06 -19.38 4.06
N ALA A 65 -11.32 -19.92 3.10
CA ALA A 65 -10.53 -21.15 3.25
C ALA A 65 -9.53 -21.03 4.41
N PHE A 66 -8.78 -19.93 4.48
CA PHE A 66 -7.81 -19.70 5.56
C PHE A 66 -8.47 -19.65 6.94
N ALA A 67 -9.60 -18.94 7.08
CA ALA A 67 -10.31 -18.85 8.35
C ALA A 67 -10.81 -20.22 8.82
N LEU A 68 -11.47 -20.97 7.91
CA LEU A 68 -12.01 -22.30 8.21
C LEU A 68 -10.88 -23.30 8.54
N ASP A 69 -9.78 -23.29 7.79
CA ASP A 69 -8.60 -24.14 8.06
C ASP A 69 -7.94 -23.81 9.41
N SER A 70 -8.03 -22.55 9.83
CA SER A 70 -7.55 -22.08 11.13
C SER A 70 -8.54 -22.30 12.28
N GLY A 71 -9.63 -23.03 12.04
CA GLY A 71 -10.68 -23.34 13.02
C GLY A 71 -11.53 -22.13 13.44
N ALA A 72 -11.53 -21.07 12.63
CA ALA A 72 -12.29 -19.85 12.84
C ALA A 72 -13.51 -19.80 11.93
N TYR A 73 -14.58 -19.12 12.36
CA TYR A 73 -15.52 -18.57 11.38
C TYR A 73 -15.01 -17.19 10.90
N LEU A 74 -15.39 -16.79 9.69
CA LEU A 74 -15.03 -15.49 9.13
C LEU A 74 -16.20 -14.51 9.25
N ILE A 75 -15.90 -13.26 9.59
CA ILE A 75 -16.79 -12.11 9.50
C ILE A 75 -16.31 -11.20 8.37
N GLN A 76 -17.22 -10.80 7.49
CA GLN A 76 -16.97 -9.70 6.56
C GLN A 76 -18.17 -8.77 6.47
N VAL A 77 -17.91 -7.47 6.64
CA VAL A 77 -18.89 -6.39 6.60
C VAL A 77 -18.59 -5.52 5.39
N SER A 78 -19.62 -4.97 4.74
CA SER A 78 -19.40 -3.94 3.72
C SER A 78 -18.66 -2.75 4.32
N GLY A 79 -17.79 -2.17 3.50
CA GLY A 79 -16.87 -1.12 3.88
C GLY A 79 -17.58 0.08 4.50
N THR A 80 -17.10 0.47 5.67
CA THR A 80 -17.50 1.69 6.35
C THR A 80 -16.24 2.41 6.85
N LEU A 81 -16.35 3.70 7.12
CA LEU A 81 -15.28 4.44 7.79
C LEU A 81 -15.25 4.05 9.28
N GLY A 82 -14.11 3.55 9.74
CA GLY A 82 -13.90 3.10 11.11
C GLY A 82 -14.52 1.75 11.46
N TYR A 83 -14.21 1.25 12.65
CA TYR A 83 -14.46 -0.14 13.07
C TYR A 83 -15.86 -0.44 13.64
N ARG A 84 -16.76 0.55 13.72
CA ARG A 84 -18.00 0.41 14.53
C ARG A 84 -19.01 -0.58 13.94
N ALA A 85 -19.07 -0.69 12.62
CA ALA A 85 -19.92 -1.68 11.95
C ALA A 85 -19.39 -3.09 12.20
N ASP A 86 -18.07 -3.30 12.04
CA ASP A 86 -17.41 -4.57 12.33
C ASP A 86 -17.57 -5.00 13.79
N ALA A 87 -17.43 -4.06 14.73
CA ALA A 87 -17.66 -4.33 16.15
C ALA A 87 -19.11 -4.77 16.43
N ALA A 88 -20.08 -4.18 15.74
CA ALA A 88 -21.48 -4.59 15.87
C ALA A 88 -21.73 -5.97 15.25
N ALA A 89 -21.09 -6.27 14.13
CA ALA A 89 -21.19 -7.57 13.45
C ALA A 89 -20.59 -8.68 14.32
N ALA A 90 -19.43 -8.44 14.93
CA ALA A 90 -18.80 -9.36 15.88
C ALA A 90 -19.65 -9.62 17.14
N LYS A 91 -20.37 -8.61 17.65
CA LYS A 91 -21.33 -8.82 18.75
C LYS A 91 -22.54 -9.63 18.29
N PHE A 92 -23.07 -9.31 17.12
CA PHE A 92 -24.24 -9.97 16.57
C PHE A 92 -23.95 -11.44 16.23
N SER A 93 -22.80 -11.73 15.60
CA SER A 93 -22.38 -13.10 15.27
C SER A 93 -22.33 -13.98 16.52
N ARG A 94 -21.71 -13.51 17.62
CA ARG A 94 -21.68 -14.22 18.91
C ARG A 94 -23.09 -14.53 19.44
N SER A 95 -24.03 -13.60 19.28
CA SER A 95 -25.40 -13.75 19.79
C SER A 95 -26.26 -14.79 19.06
N ILE A 96 -25.79 -15.30 17.92
CA ILE A 96 -26.53 -16.28 17.12
C ILE A 96 -25.85 -17.64 17.02
N LEU A 97 -24.67 -17.84 17.63
CA LEU A 97 -23.89 -19.08 17.50
C LEU A 97 -24.64 -20.30 18.05
N ASP A 98 -25.45 -20.13 19.09
CA ASP A 98 -26.26 -21.19 19.71
C ASP A 98 -27.33 -21.78 18.78
N LYS A 99 -27.66 -21.07 17.69
CA LYS A 99 -28.56 -21.57 16.64
C LYS A 99 -27.87 -22.54 15.67
N TYR A 100 -26.54 -22.49 15.60
CA TYR A 100 -25.74 -23.23 14.60
C TYR A 100 -24.81 -24.26 15.24
N TYR A 101 -24.40 -24.06 16.49
CA TYR A 101 -23.51 -24.95 17.23
C TYR A 101 -24.17 -25.44 18.51
N GLN A 102 -24.04 -26.74 18.79
CA GLN A 102 -24.54 -27.33 20.04
C GLN A 102 -23.70 -26.88 21.24
N HIS A 103 -22.39 -26.70 21.03
CA HIS A 103 -21.45 -26.28 22.06
C HIS A 103 -20.81 -24.94 21.69
N VAL A 104 -21.29 -23.87 22.31
CA VAL A 104 -20.68 -22.54 22.22
C VAL A 104 -19.87 -22.29 23.50
N PRO A 105 -18.57 -21.96 23.40
CA PRO A 105 -17.76 -21.63 24.57
C PRO A 105 -18.22 -20.32 25.22
N ASP A 106 -18.01 -20.18 26.53
CA ASP A 106 -18.33 -18.96 27.29
C ASP A 106 -17.68 -17.71 26.69
N HIS A 107 -16.46 -17.86 26.18
CA HIS A 107 -15.75 -16.84 25.44
C HIS A 107 -15.43 -17.32 24.03
N THR A 108 -15.97 -16.61 23.03
CA THR A 108 -15.58 -16.79 21.63
C THR A 108 -14.51 -15.75 21.29
N HIS A 109 -13.28 -16.21 21.05
CA HIS A 109 -12.15 -15.34 20.74
C HIS A 109 -12.33 -14.61 19.41
N GLY A 110 -11.92 -13.34 19.33
CA GLY A 110 -12.03 -12.50 18.14
C GLY A 110 -10.72 -11.91 17.69
N TYR A 111 -10.41 -11.97 16.39
CA TYR A 111 -9.19 -11.39 15.82
C TYR A 111 -9.52 -10.49 14.64
N ILE A 112 -8.96 -9.28 14.62
CA ILE A 112 -9.16 -8.30 13.54
C ILE A 112 -7.88 -8.09 12.75
N TYR A 113 -8.00 -7.98 11.43
CA TYR A 113 -6.87 -7.71 10.56
C TYR A 113 -7.30 -6.93 9.33
N GLY A 114 -6.37 -6.18 8.77
CA GLY A 114 -6.61 -5.31 7.64
C GLY A 114 -5.39 -4.44 7.40
N GLY A 115 -5.16 -4.08 6.15
CA GLY A 115 -4.01 -3.24 5.81
C GLY A 115 -4.32 -2.01 5.00
N SER A 116 -3.33 -1.13 4.87
CA SER A 116 -3.49 0.20 4.27
C SER A 116 -4.64 0.97 4.96
N GLY A 117 -5.71 1.34 4.27
CA GLY A 117 -6.93 1.90 4.88
C GLY A 117 -7.54 1.01 5.98
N GLY A 118 -7.45 -0.32 5.84
CA GLY A 118 -7.87 -1.29 6.85
C GLY A 118 -6.97 -1.32 8.10
N SER A 119 -5.72 -0.89 7.99
CA SER A 119 -4.84 -0.75 9.17
C SER A 119 -5.33 0.35 10.10
N PHE A 120 -5.85 1.48 9.56
CA PHE A 120 -6.51 2.52 10.35
C PHE A 120 -7.70 1.95 11.15
N MET A 121 -8.53 1.14 10.51
CA MET A 121 -9.69 0.50 11.16
C MET A 121 -9.23 -0.50 12.23
N THR A 122 -8.21 -1.29 11.95
CA THR A 122 -7.63 -2.29 12.85
C THR A 122 -7.05 -1.63 14.11
N ILE A 123 -6.28 -0.54 13.96
CA ILE A 123 -5.77 0.25 15.09
C ILE A 123 -6.92 0.92 15.85
N GLY A 124 -7.88 1.49 15.13
CA GLY A 124 -9.03 2.10 15.78
C GLY A 124 -9.83 1.13 16.62
N ALA A 125 -10.03 -0.09 16.13
CA ALA A 125 -10.68 -1.17 16.85
C ALA A 125 -9.93 -1.54 18.14
N ILE A 126 -8.63 -1.84 18.03
CA ILE A 126 -7.85 -2.38 19.15
C ILE A 126 -7.46 -1.32 20.20
N GLU A 127 -7.48 -0.03 19.87
CA GLU A 127 -7.27 1.03 20.87
C GLU A 127 -8.57 1.48 21.56
N ASN A 128 -9.74 1.25 20.96
CA ASN A 128 -11.00 1.88 21.43
C ASN A 128 -12.10 0.88 21.81
N THR A 129 -11.84 -0.42 21.77
CA THR A 129 -12.82 -1.43 22.16
C THR A 129 -12.27 -2.40 23.19
N PHE A 130 -13.14 -2.89 24.07
CA PHE A 130 -12.83 -3.93 25.04
C PHE A 130 -13.78 -5.11 24.82
N GLY A 131 -13.24 -6.33 24.85
CA GLY A 131 -14.02 -7.57 24.74
C GLY A 131 -14.63 -7.83 23.35
N ILE A 132 -14.22 -7.10 22.31
CA ILE A 132 -14.65 -7.36 20.93
C ILE A 132 -13.64 -8.25 20.23
N TRP A 133 -12.39 -7.80 20.18
CA TRP A 133 -11.26 -8.55 19.65
C TRP A 133 -10.22 -8.72 20.75
N ASP A 134 -9.64 -9.91 20.83
CA ASP A 134 -8.59 -10.30 21.77
C ASP A 134 -7.19 -10.03 21.21
N GLY A 135 -7.07 -9.90 19.88
CA GLY A 135 -5.84 -9.48 19.22
C GLY A 135 -6.07 -8.91 17.82
N ALA A 136 -5.03 -8.28 17.28
CA ALA A 136 -5.06 -7.68 15.96
C ALA A 136 -3.79 -7.91 15.11
N VAL A 137 -3.96 -7.95 13.79
CA VAL A 137 -2.87 -7.95 12.81
C VAL A 137 -3.05 -6.77 11.85
N PRO A 138 -2.51 -5.58 12.17
CA PRO A 138 -2.39 -4.48 11.22
C PRO A 138 -1.33 -4.83 10.17
N ILE A 139 -1.64 -4.55 8.90
CA ILE A 139 -0.80 -4.91 7.76
C ILE A 139 -0.46 -3.63 6.97
N VAL A 140 0.78 -3.42 6.53
CA VAL A 140 1.25 -2.22 5.80
C VAL A 140 0.71 -0.91 6.40
N MET A 141 1.36 -0.48 7.48
CA MET A 141 0.79 0.46 8.45
C MET A 141 0.61 1.86 7.86
N ALA A 142 -0.65 2.33 7.82
CA ALA A 142 -0.96 3.73 7.58
C ALA A 142 -0.88 4.55 8.88
N SER A 143 -0.34 5.76 8.82
CA SER A 143 -0.17 6.65 9.99
C SER A 143 -0.96 7.95 9.82
N PRO A 144 -1.08 8.79 10.86
CA PRO A 144 -1.68 10.12 10.76
C PRO A 144 -0.99 11.09 9.79
N VAL A 145 0.07 10.66 9.11
CA VAL A 145 0.80 11.43 8.10
C VAL A 145 0.83 10.73 6.74
N SER A 146 0.18 9.57 6.57
CA SER A 146 0.22 8.82 5.31
C SER A 146 -0.47 9.54 4.15
N ILE A 147 -1.76 9.85 4.28
CA ILE A 147 -2.59 10.29 3.15
C ILE A 147 -2.90 11.79 3.31
N PRO A 148 -2.51 12.68 2.39
CA PRO A 148 -2.00 12.43 1.04
C PRO A 148 -0.47 12.44 0.90
N TYR A 149 0.27 12.59 1.99
CA TYR A 149 1.69 12.97 1.95
C TYR A 149 2.59 11.91 1.32
N ASN A 150 2.33 10.61 1.52
CA ASN A 150 3.12 9.53 0.94
C ASN A 150 3.09 9.59 -0.60
N HIS A 151 1.89 9.66 -1.17
CA HIS A 151 1.69 9.79 -2.61
C HIS A 151 2.29 11.09 -3.14
N ALA A 152 2.08 12.21 -2.45
CA ALA A 152 2.68 13.48 -2.83
C ALA A 152 4.23 13.41 -2.87
N ALA A 153 4.87 12.80 -1.87
CA ALA A 153 6.33 12.67 -1.81
C ALA A 153 6.90 11.80 -2.94
N ARG A 154 6.31 10.63 -3.21
CA ARG A 154 6.77 9.78 -4.32
C ARG A 154 6.53 10.44 -5.69
N ASN A 155 5.35 11.03 -5.90
CA ASN A 155 5.03 11.70 -7.15
C ASN A 155 5.86 12.97 -7.37
N PHE A 156 6.21 13.70 -6.31
CA PHE A 156 7.15 14.83 -6.39
C PHE A 156 8.50 14.41 -6.95
N ALA A 157 9.10 13.36 -6.38
CA ALA A 157 10.38 12.88 -6.87
C ALA A 157 10.27 12.32 -8.30
N SER A 158 9.20 11.60 -8.64
CA SER A 158 8.96 11.15 -10.01
C SER A 158 8.80 12.30 -11.01
N LEU A 159 8.10 13.38 -10.64
CA LEU A 159 7.95 14.58 -11.48
C LEU A 159 9.31 15.22 -11.78
N VAL A 160 10.22 15.24 -10.80
CA VAL A 160 11.57 15.82 -10.94
C VAL A 160 12.52 14.89 -11.70
N LEU A 161 12.48 13.59 -11.43
CA LEU A 161 13.31 12.60 -12.12
C LEU A 161 12.96 12.50 -13.61
N GLY A 162 11.67 12.54 -13.94
CA GLY A 162 11.19 12.52 -15.32
C GLY A 162 11.77 11.36 -16.12
N ASN A 163 12.50 11.66 -17.20
CA ASN A 163 13.12 10.66 -18.08
C ASN A 163 14.45 10.08 -17.56
N LYS A 164 14.94 10.50 -16.39
CA LYS A 164 16.18 9.99 -15.77
C LYS A 164 15.95 8.79 -14.86
N SER A 165 14.72 8.27 -14.77
CA SER A 165 14.39 7.12 -13.93
C SER A 165 15.18 5.85 -14.27
N SER A 166 15.56 5.66 -15.54
CA SER A 166 16.38 4.51 -15.97
C SER A 166 17.73 4.46 -15.25
N ILE A 167 18.33 5.61 -14.92
CA ILE A 167 19.60 5.68 -14.17
C ILE A 167 19.44 5.04 -12.79
N VAL A 168 18.30 5.27 -12.14
CA VAL A 168 18.01 4.72 -10.81
C VAL A 168 17.70 3.22 -10.91
N ILE A 169 16.87 2.82 -11.88
CA ILE A 169 16.52 1.42 -12.13
C ILE A 169 17.78 0.58 -12.41
N ASP A 170 18.64 1.06 -13.32
CA ASP A 170 19.86 0.34 -13.71
C ASP A 170 20.83 0.20 -12.53
N ALA A 171 20.98 1.25 -11.72
CA ALA A 171 21.81 1.22 -10.52
C ALA A 171 21.30 0.22 -9.47
N ILE A 172 19.98 0.14 -9.25
CA ILE A 172 19.38 -0.84 -8.33
C ILE A 172 19.62 -2.26 -8.83
N ARG A 173 19.40 -2.52 -10.12
CA ARG A 173 19.57 -3.86 -10.72
C ARG A 173 21.03 -4.32 -10.74
N ALA A 174 21.97 -3.39 -10.78
CA ALA A 174 23.41 -3.66 -10.73
C ALA A 174 23.98 -3.65 -9.30
N ASP A 175 23.13 -3.44 -8.26
CA ASP A 175 23.55 -3.26 -6.86
C ASP A 175 24.61 -2.14 -6.66
N ASP A 176 24.52 -1.08 -7.47
CA ASP A 176 25.45 0.06 -7.50
C ASP A 176 24.73 1.38 -7.17
N LEU A 177 24.08 1.42 -6.00
CA LEU A 177 23.32 2.58 -5.54
C LEU A 177 24.20 3.85 -5.40
N GLN A 178 25.50 3.69 -5.16
CA GLN A 178 26.42 4.81 -5.03
C GLN A 178 26.59 5.57 -6.35
N SER A 179 26.43 4.89 -7.50
CA SER A 179 26.52 5.54 -8.81
C SER A 179 25.35 6.47 -9.14
N ILE A 180 24.22 6.36 -8.43
CA ILE A 180 23.03 7.18 -8.69
C ILE A 180 23.37 8.68 -8.60
N ALA A 181 23.98 9.10 -7.49
CA ALA A 181 24.33 10.50 -7.25
C ALA A 181 25.39 11.03 -8.23
N ALA A 182 26.22 10.16 -8.80
CA ALA A 182 27.22 10.55 -9.80
C ALA A 182 26.63 10.74 -11.20
N LYS A 183 25.46 10.14 -11.48
CA LYS A 183 24.79 10.15 -12.79
C LYS A 183 23.58 11.10 -12.85
N LEU A 184 23.01 11.47 -11.70
CA LEU A 184 21.95 12.46 -11.58
C LEU A 184 22.50 13.88 -11.40
N GLY A 185 21.72 14.90 -11.80
CA GLY A 185 22.04 16.30 -11.50
C GLY A 185 21.65 16.67 -10.07
N ASP A 186 22.09 17.83 -9.60
CA ASP A 186 21.88 18.28 -8.22
C ASP A 186 20.41 18.31 -7.81
N VAL A 187 19.52 18.78 -8.69
CA VAL A 187 18.09 18.90 -8.42
C VAL A 187 17.42 17.53 -8.33
N GLU A 188 17.77 16.61 -9.22
CA GLU A 188 17.23 15.25 -9.19
C GLU A 188 17.75 14.46 -7.98
N THR A 189 19.03 14.58 -7.67
CA THR A 189 19.65 13.98 -6.48
C THR A 189 18.98 14.51 -5.20
N ALA A 190 18.72 15.81 -5.12
CA ALA A 190 18.03 16.40 -3.97
C ALA A 190 16.58 15.90 -3.83
N ALA A 191 15.83 15.79 -4.95
CA ALA A 191 14.45 15.31 -4.92
C ALA A 191 14.36 13.82 -4.53
N LEU A 192 15.25 12.98 -5.07
CA LEU A 192 15.34 11.57 -4.69
C LEU A 192 15.70 11.41 -3.21
N LYS A 193 16.63 12.22 -2.71
CA LYS A 193 17.02 12.24 -1.30
C LYS A 193 15.86 12.68 -0.39
N GLU A 194 15.11 13.71 -0.79
CA GLU A 194 13.95 14.18 -0.01
C GLU A 194 12.88 13.09 0.10
N ALA A 195 12.53 12.43 -1.01
CA ALA A 195 11.60 11.30 -1.02
C ALA A 195 12.10 10.12 -0.17
N THR A 196 13.40 9.84 -0.24
CA THR A 196 14.03 8.79 0.59
C THR A 196 13.93 9.14 2.07
N ILE A 197 14.29 10.36 2.49
CA ILE A 197 14.17 10.78 3.90
C ILE A 197 12.70 10.86 4.33
N MET A 198 11.77 11.12 3.41
CA MET A 198 10.33 11.01 3.70
C MET A 198 9.88 9.58 3.97
N GLY A 199 10.60 8.59 3.46
CA GLY A 199 10.31 7.17 3.68
C GLY A 199 10.08 6.34 2.42
N VAL A 200 10.16 6.92 1.21
CA VAL A 200 10.04 6.15 -0.04
C VAL A 200 11.22 5.17 -0.11
N PRO A 201 10.97 3.84 -0.20
CA PRO A 201 12.06 2.88 -0.23
C PRO A 201 12.92 3.05 -1.49
N VAL A 202 14.25 3.12 -1.33
CA VAL A 202 15.17 3.29 -2.47
C VAL A 202 15.02 2.16 -3.48
N MET A 203 14.82 0.93 -3.00
CA MET A 203 14.68 -0.24 -3.88
C MET A 203 13.34 -0.26 -4.63
N ALA A 204 12.30 0.44 -4.15
CA ALA A 204 10.99 0.51 -4.82
C ALA A 204 11.04 1.26 -6.16
N TRP A 205 12.07 2.09 -6.39
CA TRP A 205 12.29 2.81 -7.65
C TRP A 205 12.57 1.87 -8.84
N GLU A 206 12.90 0.60 -8.60
CA GLU A 206 13.01 -0.39 -9.68
C GLU A 206 11.68 -0.55 -10.44
N ASN A 207 10.55 -0.49 -9.73
CA ASN A 207 9.21 -0.46 -10.30
C ASN A 207 8.71 0.99 -10.49
N TYR A 208 9.51 1.80 -11.20
CA TYR A 208 9.26 3.22 -11.37
C TYR A 208 7.84 3.53 -11.85
N ASN A 209 7.29 2.77 -12.80
CA ASN A 209 5.98 3.08 -13.38
C ASN A 209 4.85 3.01 -12.35
N SER A 210 4.88 1.98 -11.48
CA SER A 210 3.90 1.87 -10.39
C SER A 210 4.11 2.99 -9.36
N LEU A 211 5.36 3.17 -8.91
CA LEU A 211 5.72 4.17 -7.91
C LEU A 211 5.45 5.61 -8.39
N ALA A 212 5.62 5.88 -9.68
CA ALA A 212 5.38 7.19 -10.29
C ALA A 212 3.90 7.44 -10.64
N SER A 213 3.03 6.42 -10.55
CA SER A 213 1.61 6.55 -10.90
C SER A 213 0.95 7.65 -10.07
N THR A 214 0.25 8.57 -10.74
CA THR A 214 -0.41 9.72 -10.11
C THR A 214 -1.91 9.54 -9.90
N GLU A 215 -2.45 8.37 -10.24
CA GLU A 215 -3.89 8.08 -10.18
C GLU A 215 -4.47 8.33 -8.78
N PHE A 216 -3.79 7.83 -7.74
CA PHE A 216 -4.27 7.99 -6.38
C PHE A 216 -4.12 9.42 -5.87
N LEU A 217 -3.02 10.11 -6.20
CA LEU A 217 -2.83 11.53 -5.84
C LEU A 217 -3.93 12.41 -6.45
N LYS A 218 -4.35 12.11 -7.69
CA LYS A 218 -5.50 12.76 -8.33
C LYS A 218 -6.79 12.55 -7.55
N VAL A 219 -7.08 11.31 -7.13
CA VAL A 219 -8.30 11.01 -6.33
C VAL A 219 -8.28 11.76 -4.98
N LEU A 220 -7.10 11.92 -4.38
CA LEU A 220 -6.94 12.63 -3.11
C LEU A 220 -7.06 14.15 -3.23
N ALA A 221 -7.00 14.71 -4.44
CA ALA A 221 -7.05 16.15 -4.67
C ALA A 221 -8.30 16.79 -4.08
N ASP A 222 -9.47 16.17 -4.26
CA ASP A 222 -10.74 16.73 -3.77
C ASP A 222 -10.82 16.76 -2.25
N THR A 223 -10.19 15.81 -1.56
CA THR A 223 -10.07 15.83 -0.10
C THR A 223 -9.27 17.04 0.36
N VAL A 224 -8.15 17.33 -0.29
CA VAL A 224 -7.33 18.51 0.03
C VAL A 224 -8.08 19.80 -0.32
N LYS A 225 -8.76 19.89 -1.46
CA LYS A 225 -9.57 21.06 -1.84
C LYS A 225 -10.66 21.38 -0.81
N ASN A 226 -11.31 20.34 -0.26
CA ASN A 226 -12.38 20.51 0.71
C ASN A 226 -11.86 20.98 2.08
N ILE A 227 -10.68 20.51 2.50
CA ILE A 227 -10.11 20.83 3.82
C ILE A 227 -9.28 22.13 3.78
N ASP A 228 -8.54 22.37 2.70
CA ASP A 228 -7.67 23.53 2.50
C ASP A 228 -7.91 24.22 1.14
N PRO A 229 -9.08 24.83 0.90
CA PRO A 229 -9.48 25.35 -0.41
C PRO A 229 -8.59 26.49 -0.93
N SER A 230 -7.83 27.16 -0.07
CA SER A 230 -6.92 28.25 -0.46
C SER A 230 -5.50 27.78 -0.78
N TYR A 231 -5.19 26.48 -0.61
CA TYR A 231 -3.83 25.96 -0.79
C TYR A 231 -3.26 26.25 -2.17
N ALA A 232 -3.99 25.92 -3.25
CA ALA A 232 -3.50 26.15 -4.60
C ALA A 232 -3.36 27.64 -4.93
N ASP A 233 -4.20 28.52 -4.39
CA ASP A 233 -4.03 29.97 -4.59
C ASP A 233 -2.75 30.47 -3.93
N ASP A 234 -2.49 30.05 -2.69
CA ASP A 234 -1.27 30.45 -1.98
C ASP A 234 -0.02 29.87 -2.63
N TYR A 235 -0.07 28.61 -3.06
CA TYR A 235 1.01 27.92 -3.73
C TYR A 235 1.54 28.66 -4.96
N TRP A 236 0.63 29.21 -5.77
CA TRP A 236 0.96 29.89 -7.02
C TRP A 236 1.24 31.39 -6.86
N ASN A 237 0.94 31.99 -5.70
CA ASN A 237 1.01 33.46 -5.53
C ASN A 237 1.84 33.96 -4.34
N LYS A 238 2.13 33.14 -3.32
CA LYS A 238 2.89 33.55 -2.14
C LYS A 238 4.36 33.11 -2.21
N PRO A 239 5.31 33.86 -1.63
CA PRO A 239 6.71 33.44 -1.57
C PRO A 239 6.90 32.19 -0.69
N GLY A 240 7.94 31.42 -0.97
CA GLY A 240 8.29 30.20 -0.23
C GLY A 240 7.61 28.92 -0.73
N TYR A 241 6.78 29.01 -1.77
CA TYR A 241 6.19 27.87 -2.48
C TYR A 241 6.93 27.61 -3.80
N LEU A 242 7.03 26.35 -4.22
CA LEU A 242 7.69 26.00 -5.49
C LEU A 242 7.02 26.65 -6.72
N GLY A 243 5.72 26.99 -6.61
CA GLY A 243 4.98 27.73 -7.63
C GLY A 243 5.53 29.13 -7.90
N THR A 244 6.23 29.76 -6.95
CA THR A 244 6.79 31.13 -7.06
C THR A 244 8.31 31.20 -6.89
N GLU A 245 8.94 30.14 -6.38
CA GLU A 245 10.37 30.13 -6.07
C GLU A 245 11.25 30.27 -7.32
N ASP A 246 12.19 31.22 -7.34
CA ASP A 246 13.20 31.34 -8.39
C ASP A 246 14.37 30.39 -8.17
N SER A 247 14.11 29.08 -8.29
CA SER A 247 15.09 28.01 -8.17
C SER A 247 15.04 27.09 -9.39
N ALA A 248 16.06 26.23 -9.55
CA ALA A 248 16.02 25.20 -10.59
C ALA A 248 14.85 24.22 -10.40
N LEU A 249 14.54 23.86 -9.16
CA LEU A 249 13.39 23.02 -8.81
C LEU A 249 12.07 23.73 -9.12
N GLY A 250 11.91 24.99 -8.71
CA GLY A 250 10.73 25.80 -9.00
C GLY A 250 10.48 25.94 -10.51
N ARG A 251 11.54 26.05 -11.32
CA ARG A 251 11.44 26.06 -12.79
C ARG A 251 10.91 24.73 -13.36
N ILE A 252 11.34 23.58 -12.83
CA ILE A 252 10.80 22.26 -13.23
C ILE A 252 9.31 22.18 -12.91
N VAL A 253 8.92 22.53 -11.68
CA VAL A 253 7.52 22.49 -11.23
C VAL A 253 6.64 23.44 -12.05
N ARG A 254 7.08 24.68 -12.29
CA ARG A 254 6.35 25.63 -13.17
C ARG A 254 6.28 25.15 -14.62
N GLY A 255 7.30 24.45 -15.10
CA GLY A 255 7.30 23.85 -16.44
C GLY A 255 6.24 22.76 -16.62
N ALA A 256 5.84 22.10 -15.53
CA ALA A 256 4.77 21.10 -15.52
C ALA A 256 3.35 21.70 -15.44
N PHE A 257 3.24 23.01 -15.17
CA PHE A 257 1.95 23.68 -15.06
C PHE A 257 1.31 23.91 -16.43
N ILE A 258 0.14 23.32 -16.63
CA ILE A 258 -0.75 23.60 -17.75
C ILE A 258 -1.66 24.75 -17.31
N ASN A 259 -1.67 25.83 -18.09
CA ASN A 259 -2.65 26.90 -17.97
C ASN A 259 -3.03 27.36 -19.38
N PHE A 260 -4.14 26.85 -19.87
CA PHE A 260 -4.58 27.04 -21.25
C PHE A 260 -6.05 27.42 -21.29
N THR A 261 -6.42 28.34 -22.17
CA THR A 261 -7.83 28.71 -22.38
C THR A 261 -8.16 28.57 -23.84
N THR A 262 -9.28 27.93 -24.14
CA THR A 262 -9.71 27.60 -25.51
C THR A 262 -11.20 27.87 -25.68
N SER A 263 -11.62 28.22 -26.89
CA SER A 263 -13.02 28.50 -27.18
C SER A 263 -13.77 27.23 -27.53
N ILE A 264 -15.04 27.14 -27.15
CA ILE A 264 -15.98 26.14 -27.65
C ILE A 264 -16.42 26.58 -29.05
N VAL A 265 -16.02 25.84 -30.07
CA VAL A 265 -16.36 26.16 -31.47
C VAL A 265 -17.63 25.46 -31.95
N ASP A 266 -18.03 24.36 -31.29
CA ASP A 266 -19.27 23.65 -31.55
C ASP A 266 -19.78 22.88 -30.33
N VAL A 267 -21.10 22.63 -30.28
CA VAL A 267 -21.76 21.88 -29.20
C VAL A 267 -22.74 20.86 -29.80
N THR A 268 -22.54 19.59 -29.48
CA THR A 268 -23.45 18.51 -29.88
C THR A 268 -24.52 18.33 -28.81
N LEU A 269 -25.78 18.35 -29.21
CA LEU A 269 -26.94 18.12 -28.35
C LEU A 269 -27.54 16.74 -28.60
N ASN A 270 -28.09 16.10 -27.56
CA ASN A 270 -28.91 14.89 -27.71
C ASN A 270 -30.36 15.23 -28.08
N GLY A 271 -31.21 14.19 -28.21
CA GLY A 271 -32.64 14.34 -28.54
C GLY A 271 -33.48 15.14 -27.53
N ASN A 272 -32.97 15.38 -26.32
CA ASN A 272 -33.58 16.21 -25.29
C ASN A 272 -32.98 17.62 -25.23
N ASN A 273 -32.23 18.02 -26.26
CA ASN A 273 -31.57 19.32 -26.36
C ASN A 273 -30.53 19.57 -25.25
N THR A 274 -29.95 18.50 -24.69
CA THR A 274 -28.91 18.54 -23.66
C THR A 274 -27.53 18.40 -24.30
N PRO A 275 -26.53 19.23 -23.95
CA PRO A 275 -25.15 19.04 -24.39
C PRO A 275 -24.60 17.66 -24.04
N VAL A 276 -24.02 16.98 -25.03
CA VAL A 276 -23.37 15.67 -24.88
C VAL A 276 -21.94 15.65 -25.40
N ALA A 277 -21.55 16.63 -26.21
CA ALA A 277 -20.15 16.83 -26.58
C ALA A 277 -19.87 18.30 -26.89
N VAL A 278 -18.61 18.70 -26.74
CA VAL A 278 -18.10 20.01 -27.15
C VAL A 278 -16.90 19.82 -28.07
N VAL A 279 -16.78 20.70 -29.07
CA VAL A 279 -15.57 20.81 -29.89
C VAL A 279 -14.82 22.05 -29.44
N LEU A 280 -13.58 21.86 -29.01
CA LEU A 280 -12.69 22.95 -28.60
C LEU A 280 -11.87 23.44 -29.80
N GLU A 281 -11.48 24.71 -29.81
CA GLU A 281 -10.68 25.29 -30.90
C GLU A 281 -9.31 24.63 -31.00
N SER A 282 -8.69 24.41 -29.85
CA SER A 282 -7.37 23.80 -29.70
C SER A 282 -7.20 23.20 -28.30
N LEU A 283 -6.14 22.40 -28.12
CA LEU A 283 -5.74 21.77 -26.87
C LEU A 283 -4.26 22.02 -26.60
N PRO A 284 -3.82 22.04 -25.33
CA PRO A 284 -2.40 22.12 -25.00
C PRO A 284 -1.68 20.83 -25.45
N GLY A 285 -0.48 20.97 -26.01
CA GLY A 285 0.28 19.83 -26.57
C GLY A 285 0.70 18.76 -25.55
N ASN A 286 0.70 19.11 -24.26
CA ASN A 286 1.04 18.24 -23.13
C ASN A 286 -0.19 17.78 -22.34
N LEU A 287 -1.41 17.86 -22.89
CA LEU A 287 -2.64 17.50 -22.20
C LEU A 287 -2.58 16.10 -21.56
N ASN A 288 -2.03 15.12 -22.28
CA ASN A 288 -1.96 13.73 -21.85
C ASN A 288 -0.73 13.41 -20.98
N ALA A 289 0.07 14.41 -20.62
CA ALA A 289 1.25 14.20 -19.78
C ALA A 289 0.90 14.06 -18.29
N TYR A 290 -0.33 14.40 -17.88
CA TYR A 290 -0.75 14.43 -16.47
C TYR A 290 -2.19 13.94 -16.30
N ASP A 291 -2.44 13.14 -15.27
CA ASP A 291 -3.78 12.62 -14.97
C ASP A 291 -4.73 13.68 -14.37
N GLY A 292 -4.17 14.67 -13.67
CA GLY A 292 -4.91 15.68 -12.89
C GLY A 292 -5.20 16.98 -13.63
N VAL A 293 -5.55 16.91 -14.92
CA VAL A 293 -6.03 18.07 -15.68
C VAL A 293 -7.51 18.30 -15.41
N GLU A 294 -7.88 19.54 -15.12
CA GLU A 294 -9.23 20.01 -14.86
C GLU A 294 -9.72 20.90 -16.01
N PHE A 295 -11.02 20.81 -16.32
CA PHE A 295 -11.66 21.63 -17.35
C PHE A 295 -12.76 22.46 -16.69
N THR A 296 -12.58 23.78 -16.72
CA THR A 296 -13.51 24.74 -16.11
C THR A 296 -14.22 25.52 -17.21
N LEU A 297 -15.55 25.47 -17.22
CA LEU A 297 -16.37 26.28 -18.12
C LEU A 297 -16.37 27.75 -17.68
N MET A 298 -16.06 28.63 -18.61
CA MET A 298 -16.01 30.08 -18.43
C MET A 298 -16.90 30.82 -19.44
N GLY A 299 -17.26 32.05 -19.13
CA GLY A 299 -17.94 32.95 -20.05
C GLY A 299 -17.12 33.25 -21.31
N ALA A 300 -17.77 33.81 -22.33
CA ALA A 300 -17.13 34.12 -23.61
C ALA A 300 -15.94 35.09 -23.50
N ASP A 301 -15.96 35.98 -22.51
CA ASP A 301 -14.90 36.93 -22.19
C ASP A 301 -13.91 36.40 -21.12
N GLY A 302 -14.12 35.18 -20.63
CA GLY A 302 -13.32 34.56 -19.56
C GLY A 302 -13.53 35.17 -18.17
N SER A 303 -14.47 36.10 -17.98
CA SER A 303 -14.65 36.81 -16.69
C SER A 303 -15.51 36.05 -15.69
N SER A 304 -16.42 35.21 -16.18
CA SER A 304 -17.36 34.41 -15.37
C SER A 304 -16.95 32.95 -15.35
N THR A 305 -17.02 32.29 -14.19
CA THR A 305 -16.79 30.84 -14.05
C THR A 305 -18.10 30.15 -13.73
N PHE A 306 -18.48 29.12 -14.50
CA PHE A 306 -19.73 28.38 -14.33
C PHE A 306 -19.55 27.08 -13.54
N GLY A 307 -18.40 26.43 -13.66
CA GLY A 307 -18.07 25.19 -12.95
C GLY A 307 -17.27 24.21 -13.81
N SER A 308 -16.97 23.03 -13.25
CA SER A 308 -16.21 21.99 -13.95
C SER A 308 -17.06 21.27 -15.00
N ILE A 309 -16.43 20.96 -16.13
CA ILE A 309 -16.94 20.02 -17.13
C ILE A 309 -15.98 18.83 -17.18
N ASN A 310 -16.48 17.62 -17.43
CA ASN A 310 -15.68 16.42 -17.52
C ASN A 310 -16.07 15.62 -18.77
N GLY A 311 -15.13 14.87 -19.32
CA GLY A 311 -15.35 14.12 -20.55
C GLY A 311 -14.13 13.38 -21.09
N THR A 312 -14.35 12.63 -22.16
CA THR A 312 -13.31 11.89 -22.87
C THR A 312 -13.10 12.50 -24.25
N PHE A 313 -11.85 12.78 -24.60
CA PHE A 313 -11.51 13.24 -25.94
C PHE A 313 -11.50 12.07 -26.94
N ASN A 314 -12.30 12.20 -28.00
CA ASN A 314 -12.33 11.24 -29.10
C ASN A 314 -11.59 11.84 -30.30
N ASN A 315 -10.28 11.56 -30.44
CA ASN A 315 -9.40 12.02 -31.53
C ASN A 315 -9.55 13.51 -31.93
N GLY A 316 -8.59 14.34 -31.54
CA GLY A 316 -8.61 15.78 -31.82
C GLY A 316 -9.24 16.57 -30.68
N THR A 317 -10.02 17.59 -30.98
CA THR A 317 -10.49 18.57 -29.98
C THR A 317 -11.93 18.33 -29.49
N THR A 318 -12.53 17.21 -29.87
CA THR A 318 -13.90 16.84 -29.47
C THR A 318 -13.90 16.10 -28.14
N MET A 319 -14.53 16.68 -27.11
CA MET A 319 -14.75 16.06 -25.81
C MET A 319 -16.20 15.56 -25.71
N THR A 320 -16.38 14.27 -25.46
CA THR A 320 -17.68 13.69 -25.08
C THR A 320 -17.88 13.90 -23.59
N LEU A 321 -18.96 14.58 -23.21
CA LEU A 321 -19.22 14.96 -21.82
C LEU A 321 -19.74 13.79 -21.00
N THR A 322 -19.36 13.75 -19.73
CA THR A 322 -19.91 12.79 -18.76
C THR A 322 -21.28 13.23 -18.24
N GLN A 323 -22.06 12.28 -17.70
CA GLN A 323 -23.44 12.53 -17.26
C GLN A 323 -23.54 13.18 -15.86
N ASP A 324 -22.45 13.20 -15.10
CA ASP A 324 -22.36 13.73 -13.74
C ASP A 324 -22.16 15.26 -13.69
N ILE A 325 -22.02 15.93 -14.84
CA ILE A 325 -21.94 17.39 -14.90
C ILE A 325 -23.23 18.00 -14.34
N PRO A 326 -23.17 18.90 -13.32
CA PRO A 326 -24.36 19.50 -12.74
C PRO A 326 -25.21 20.23 -13.80
N PRO A 327 -26.56 20.12 -13.77
CA PRO A 327 -27.43 20.78 -14.74
C PRO A 327 -27.21 22.30 -14.84
N SER A 328 -26.82 22.95 -13.73
CA SER A 328 -26.48 24.37 -13.68
C SER A 328 -25.23 24.72 -14.49
N VAL A 329 -24.26 23.81 -14.61
CA VAL A 329 -23.06 23.99 -15.46
C VAL A 329 -23.41 23.62 -16.90
N LEU A 330 -24.06 22.47 -17.07
CA LEU A 330 -24.42 21.91 -18.38
C LEU A 330 -25.28 22.87 -19.21
N GLY A 331 -26.24 23.55 -18.57
CA GLY A 331 -27.11 24.53 -19.23
C GLY A 331 -26.40 25.81 -19.70
N ASN A 332 -25.16 26.07 -19.26
CA ASN A 332 -24.36 27.21 -19.70
C ASN A 332 -23.40 26.86 -20.86
N ILE A 333 -23.26 25.58 -21.23
CA ILE A 333 -22.37 25.16 -22.33
C ILE A 333 -22.92 25.72 -23.65
N THR A 334 -22.21 26.71 -24.20
CA THR A 334 -22.62 27.45 -25.39
C THR A 334 -21.42 27.67 -26.31
N LYS A 335 -21.64 27.63 -27.62
CA LYS A 335 -20.63 28.04 -28.60
C LYS A 335 -20.14 29.47 -28.32
N GLY A 336 -18.82 29.68 -28.40
CA GLY A 336 -18.15 30.94 -28.11
C GLY A 336 -17.79 31.14 -26.63
N TYR A 337 -18.25 30.26 -25.72
CA TYR A 337 -17.77 30.24 -24.34
C TYR A 337 -16.38 29.61 -24.28
N GLN A 338 -15.69 29.82 -23.17
CA GLN A 338 -14.32 29.35 -23.00
C GLN A 338 -14.25 28.15 -22.06
N VAL A 339 -13.24 27.32 -22.26
CA VAL A 339 -12.83 26.28 -21.32
C VAL A 339 -11.41 26.61 -20.86
N ARG A 340 -11.23 26.81 -19.56
CA ARG A 340 -9.90 26.81 -18.94
C ARG A 340 -9.49 25.37 -18.67
N ILE A 341 -8.33 25.00 -19.18
CA ILE A 341 -7.69 23.70 -19.03
C ILE A 341 -6.44 23.92 -18.20
N ASP A 342 -6.43 23.42 -16.97
CA ASP A 342 -5.29 23.58 -16.08
C ASP A 342 -5.08 22.37 -15.17
N ASN A 343 -3.88 22.21 -14.62
CA ASN A 343 -3.56 21.17 -13.63
C ASN A 343 -3.07 21.81 -12.32
N ARG A 344 -3.61 22.99 -11.97
CA ARG A 344 -3.07 23.84 -10.90
C ARG A 344 -3.05 23.17 -9.53
N TRP A 345 -4.12 22.42 -9.22
CA TRP A 345 -4.26 21.69 -7.96
C TRP A 345 -3.32 20.50 -7.96
N PHE A 346 -3.34 19.73 -9.05
CA PHE A 346 -2.53 18.54 -9.21
C PHE A 346 -1.03 18.81 -9.00
N ILE A 347 -0.47 19.84 -9.65
CA ILE A 347 0.94 20.19 -9.46
C ILE A 347 1.22 20.70 -8.05
N ALA A 348 0.34 21.53 -7.47
CA ALA A 348 0.51 22.01 -6.10
C ALA A 348 0.54 20.87 -5.07
N LEU A 349 -0.25 19.80 -5.29
CA LEU A 349 -0.32 18.66 -4.39
C LEU A 349 1.01 17.90 -4.23
N HIS A 350 1.87 17.92 -5.25
CA HIS A 350 3.14 17.21 -5.21
C HIS A 350 4.00 17.65 -4.01
N SER A 351 3.86 18.87 -3.50
CA SER A 351 4.66 19.36 -2.37
C SER A 351 3.83 19.70 -1.13
N VAL A 352 2.58 19.22 -1.03
CA VAL A 352 1.67 19.57 0.08
C VAL A 352 2.23 19.17 1.46
N TYR A 353 2.98 18.08 1.54
CA TYR A 353 3.60 17.59 2.77
C TYR A 353 4.64 18.55 3.35
N ARG A 354 5.28 19.40 2.52
CA ARG A 354 6.23 20.42 2.98
C ARG A 354 5.55 21.52 3.79
N HIS A 355 4.24 21.68 3.61
CA HIS A 355 3.45 22.81 4.13
C HIS A 355 2.51 22.41 5.26
N GLN A 356 2.51 21.14 5.68
CA GLN A 356 1.69 20.62 6.77
C GLN A 356 2.53 19.70 7.64
N ILE A 357 3.64 20.24 8.16
CA ILE A 357 4.54 19.48 9.03
C ILE A 357 3.79 19.11 10.31
N PRO A 358 3.76 17.81 10.68
CA PRO A 358 3.01 17.34 11.84
C PRO A 358 3.40 18.07 13.13
N SER A 359 2.38 18.42 13.91
CA SER A 359 2.55 19.00 15.25
C SER A 359 2.98 17.96 16.30
N ARG A 360 2.56 16.70 16.16
CA ARG A 360 2.97 15.59 17.03
C ARG A 360 4.40 15.14 16.69
N SER A 361 5.19 14.84 17.72
CA SER A 361 6.58 14.39 17.59
C SER A 361 6.69 12.94 17.10
N GLY A 362 7.89 12.57 16.64
CA GLY A 362 8.25 11.20 16.26
C GLY A 362 8.10 10.90 14.77
N PHE A 363 7.47 11.78 13.99
CA PHE A 363 7.42 11.68 12.53
C PHE A 363 8.73 12.16 11.89
N TYR A 364 9.83 11.44 12.16
CA TYR A 364 11.20 11.87 11.86
C TYR A 364 11.47 12.14 10.37
N GLY A 365 10.70 11.55 9.45
CA GLY A 365 10.82 11.87 8.02
C GLY A 365 10.54 13.33 7.67
N PHE A 366 9.81 14.04 8.52
CA PHE A 366 9.50 15.46 8.36
C PHE A 366 10.56 16.40 8.99
N ASP A 367 11.51 15.88 9.76
CA ASP A 367 12.52 16.71 10.43
C ASP A 367 13.42 17.44 9.43
N GLN A 368 13.57 16.91 8.22
CA GLN A 368 14.26 17.58 7.11
C GLN A 368 13.65 18.92 6.68
N PHE A 369 12.39 19.19 7.05
CA PHE A 369 11.71 20.46 6.76
C PHE A 369 11.78 21.45 7.91
N ARG A 370 12.61 21.16 8.92
CA ARG A 370 12.89 22.04 10.05
C ARG A 370 14.33 22.58 9.96
N GLY A 371 14.49 23.86 10.26
CA GLY A 371 15.80 24.49 10.39
C GLY A 371 16.52 24.03 11.65
N SER A 372 17.76 24.50 11.83
CA SER A 372 18.56 24.21 13.04
C SER A 372 17.96 24.78 14.33
N ASP A 373 17.03 25.73 14.21
CA ASP A 373 16.24 26.31 15.31
C ASP A 373 14.91 25.56 15.57
N GLY A 374 14.64 24.48 14.82
CA GLY A 374 13.42 23.69 14.89
C GLY A 374 12.22 24.27 14.13
N ASN A 375 12.35 25.48 13.58
CA ASN A 375 11.26 26.13 12.85
C ASN A 375 11.11 25.55 11.43
N PRO A 376 9.88 25.46 10.89
CA PRO A 376 9.67 25.09 9.50
C PRO A 376 10.44 25.97 8.52
N ILE A 377 11.10 25.37 7.52
CA ILE A 377 11.81 26.10 6.46
C ILE A 377 10.90 26.55 5.31
N TYR A 378 9.69 25.99 5.23
CA TYR A 378 8.66 26.33 4.24
C TYR A 378 7.42 26.95 4.91
N PRO A 379 6.64 27.77 4.19
CA PRO A 379 5.35 28.27 4.69
C PRO A 379 4.44 27.12 5.15
N GLN A 380 3.83 27.24 6.32
CA GLN A 380 2.93 26.23 6.87
C GLN A 380 1.46 26.63 6.75
N ARG A 381 0.58 25.64 6.60
CA ARG A 381 -0.88 25.79 6.60
C ARG A 381 -1.42 25.64 8.02
N GLY A 382 -2.54 26.31 8.30
CA GLY A 382 -3.24 26.19 9.59
C GLY A 382 -4.10 24.94 9.74
N VAL A 383 -4.10 24.05 8.73
CA VAL A 383 -4.90 22.82 8.68
C VAL A 383 -3.97 21.64 8.37
N GLU A 384 -4.27 20.47 8.96
CA GLU A 384 -3.54 19.22 8.72
C GLU A 384 -4.50 18.21 8.06
N VAL A 385 -4.33 17.97 6.75
CA VAL A 385 -5.22 17.09 5.98
C VAL A 385 -5.05 15.64 6.41
N ALA A 386 -3.82 15.16 6.58
CA ALA A 386 -3.57 13.75 6.86
C ALA A 386 -4.13 13.27 8.21
N PRO A 387 -4.02 14.04 9.30
CA PRO A 387 -4.68 13.71 10.56
C PRO A 387 -6.21 13.63 10.43
N ALA A 388 -6.85 14.50 9.63
CA ALA A 388 -8.30 14.45 9.42
C ALA A 388 -8.73 13.18 8.67
N VAL A 389 -7.98 12.78 7.63
CA VAL A 389 -8.21 11.52 6.91
C VAL A 389 -8.01 10.32 7.83
N ALA A 390 -6.92 10.27 8.58
CA ALA A 390 -6.63 9.18 9.52
C ALA A 390 -7.69 9.07 10.63
N GLN A 391 -8.15 10.19 11.18
CA GLN A 391 -9.20 10.22 12.19
C GLN A 391 -10.51 9.65 11.64
N SER A 392 -10.88 10.01 10.41
CA SER A 392 -12.09 9.50 9.75
C SER A 392 -12.00 7.99 9.52
N SER A 393 -10.93 7.53 8.86
CA SER A 393 -10.74 6.11 8.48
C SER A 393 -10.59 5.18 9.67
N SER A 394 -10.01 5.65 10.78
CA SER A 394 -9.86 4.86 12.01
C SER A 394 -11.08 4.90 12.94
N GLY A 395 -12.12 5.66 12.59
CA GLY A 395 -13.29 5.82 13.45
C GLY A 395 -13.03 6.67 14.69
N GLY A 396 -12.04 7.56 14.64
CA GLY A 396 -11.69 8.52 15.69
C GLY A 396 -10.40 8.19 16.45
N ALA A 397 -9.67 7.15 16.05
CA ALA A 397 -8.44 6.76 16.72
C ALA A 397 -7.31 7.77 16.45
N THR A 398 -6.44 7.93 17.43
CA THR A 398 -5.30 8.86 17.34
C THR A 398 -3.96 8.14 17.31
N HIS A 399 -3.95 6.80 17.21
CA HIS A 399 -2.73 5.99 17.19
C HIS A 399 -1.88 6.24 18.44
N THR A 400 -2.50 6.06 19.60
CA THR A 400 -1.89 6.31 20.91
C THR A 400 -0.94 5.20 21.34
N GLY A 401 -1.07 4.01 20.76
CA GLY A 401 -0.41 2.80 21.21
C GLY A 401 -1.08 2.13 22.43
N ASN A 402 -2.17 2.70 22.96
CA ASN A 402 -2.89 2.14 24.10
C ASN A 402 -3.82 0.99 23.66
N ILE A 403 -3.21 -0.14 23.33
CA ILE A 403 -3.88 -1.31 22.78
C ILE A 403 -4.57 -2.13 23.89
N THR A 404 -5.73 -2.70 23.58
CA THR A 404 -6.53 -3.52 24.52
C THR A 404 -6.32 -5.02 24.37
N GLY A 405 -5.59 -5.44 23.33
CA GLY A 405 -5.24 -6.83 23.05
C GLY A 405 -3.84 -6.95 22.44
N LYS A 406 -3.44 -8.18 22.11
CA LYS A 406 -2.10 -8.44 21.54
C LYS A 406 -2.05 -8.07 20.06
N ILE A 407 -0.89 -7.60 19.60
CA ILE A 407 -0.66 -7.23 18.19
C ILE A 407 0.54 -7.97 17.63
N ILE A 408 0.37 -8.51 16.42
CA ILE A 408 1.49 -8.83 15.52
C ILE A 408 1.30 -7.96 14.28
N MET A 409 2.15 -6.94 14.11
CA MET A 409 2.12 -6.03 12.97
C MET A 409 2.96 -6.61 11.84
N VAL A 410 2.46 -6.51 10.60
CA VAL A 410 3.17 -6.92 9.38
C VAL A 410 3.38 -5.71 8.50
N ASP A 411 4.61 -5.48 8.05
CA ASP A 411 4.93 -4.35 7.18
C ASP A 411 5.97 -4.76 6.12
N ASN A 412 6.12 -3.99 5.04
CA ASN A 412 6.76 -4.44 3.80
C ASN A 412 7.83 -3.43 3.36
N LEU A 413 9.07 -3.91 3.12
CA LEU A 413 10.22 -3.03 2.92
C LEU A 413 10.25 -2.30 1.56
N LEU A 414 9.45 -2.71 0.57
CA LEU A 414 9.32 -2.01 -0.71
C LEU A 414 8.06 -1.17 -0.82
N ASP A 415 7.27 -1.06 0.25
CA ASP A 415 6.01 -0.32 0.23
C ASP A 415 6.23 1.19 0.05
N SER A 416 5.82 1.69 -1.12
CA SER A 416 5.90 3.12 -1.47
C SER A 416 4.59 3.88 -1.23
N ASP A 417 3.53 3.21 -0.79
CA ASP A 417 2.23 3.82 -0.49
C ASP A 417 1.99 3.93 1.03
N ALA A 418 2.51 2.99 1.83
CA ALA A 418 2.62 3.03 3.29
C ALA A 418 4.08 2.81 3.71
N PHE A 419 4.81 3.91 3.89
CA PHE A 419 6.25 3.86 4.15
C PHE A 419 6.61 2.99 5.36
N PRO A 420 7.65 2.13 5.28
CA PRO A 420 7.95 1.12 6.31
C PRO A 420 8.17 1.69 7.72
N TRP A 421 8.64 2.93 7.80
CA TRP A 421 8.91 3.60 9.06
C TRP A 421 7.64 3.96 9.84
N HIS A 422 6.47 3.96 9.21
CA HIS A 422 5.18 4.15 9.89
C HIS A 422 4.91 3.08 10.95
N ALA A 423 5.28 1.83 10.66
CA ALA A 423 5.16 0.73 11.61
C ALA A 423 6.13 0.88 12.79
N ASP A 424 7.37 1.35 12.55
CA ASP A 424 8.32 1.71 13.61
C ASP A 424 7.80 2.85 14.48
N TRP A 425 7.26 3.90 13.85
CA TRP A 425 6.64 5.00 14.58
C TRP A 425 5.49 4.49 15.47
N TYR A 426 4.56 3.69 14.95
CA TYR A 426 3.47 3.17 15.77
C TYR A 426 3.97 2.23 16.88
N ARG A 427 4.96 1.38 16.59
CA ARG A 427 5.64 0.56 17.60
C ARG A 427 6.19 1.41 18.74
N SER A 428 6.78 2.58 18.45
CA SER A 428 7.26 3.49 19.49
C SER A 428 6.11 4.01 20.37
N GLN A 429 4.94 4.27 19.79
CA GLN A 429 3.76 4.71 20.53
C GLN A 429 3.24 3.59 21.45
N VAL A 430 3.17 2.35 20.96
CA VAL A 430 2.79 1.18 21.78
C VAL A 430 3.79 0.97 22.92
N ARG A 431 5.09 1.08 22.64
CA ARG A 431 6.14 0.95 23.65
C ARG A 431 6.01 2.00 24.74
N GLU A 432 5.81 3.26 24.37
CA GLU A 432 5.59 4.36 25.31
C GLU A 432 4.34 4.13 26.16
N SER A 433 3.24 3.68 25.54
CA SER A 433 1.98 3.45 26.24
C SER A 433 1.98 2.23 27.16
N LEU A 434 2.72 1.16 26.81
CA LEU A 434 2.68 -0.10 27.55
C LEU A 434 3.82 -0.26 28.57
N GLY A 435 4.95 0.42 28.38
CA GLY A 435 6.15 0.24 29.20
C GLY A 435 6.61 -1.22 29.23
N ASP A 436 6.79 -1.77 30.42
CA ASP A 436 7.27 -3.15 30.63
C ASP A 436 6.35 -4.23 30.02
N ARG A 437 5.09 -3.90 29.71
CA ARG A 437 4.15 -4.84 29.07
C ARG A 437 4.33 -4.93 27.54
N PHE A 438 5.22 -4.15 26.95
CA PHE A 438 5.39 -4.06 25.49
C PHE A 438 5.71 -5.42 24.87
N ASP A 439 6.74 -6.12 25.37
CA ASP A 439 7.21 -7.38 24.77
C ASP A 439 6.22 -8.55 24.95
N ASP A 440 5.27 -8.43 25.89
CA ASP A 440 4.20 -9.41 26.11
C ASP A 440 2.94 -9.15 25.28
N ASN A 441 2.88 -8.06 24.51
CA ASN A 441 1.68 -7.65 23.78
C ASN A 441 1.94 -7.15 22.35
N PHE A 442 3.20 -6.99 21.93
CA PHE A 442 3.51 -6.47 20.60
C PHE A 442 4.63 -7.24 19.89
N ARG A 443 4.42 -7.53 18.60
CA ARG A 443 5.44 -7.93 17.63
C ARG A 443 5.32 -7.08 16.36
N ILE A 444 6.43 -6.90 15.66
CA ILE A 444 6.49 -6.34 14.31
C ILE A 444 7.33 -7.26 13.41
N TRP A 445 6.81 -7.60 12.24
CA TRP A 445 7.53 -8.38 11.23
C TRP A 445 7.61 -7.58 9.94
N TYR A 446 8.83 -7.38 9.45
CA TYR A 446 9.08 -6.77 8.14
C TYR A 446 9.30 -7.86 7.09
N THR A 447 8.70 -7.66 5.92
CA THR A 447 8.85 -8.53 4.75
C THR A 447 9.70 -7.82 3.70
N GLU A 448 10.88 -8.35 3.43
CA GLU A 448 11.72 -7.96 2.30
C GLU A 448 11.06 -8.37 0.99
N ARG A 449 11.33 -7.64 -0.10
CA ARG A 449 10.79 -7.94 -1.44
C ARG A 449 9.27 -8.01 -1.49
N ALA A 450 8.54 -7.36 -0.58
CA ALA A 450 7.10 -7.21 -0.66
C ALA A 450 6.75 -5.72 -0.79
N ASP A 451 5.70 -5.43 -1.57
CA ASP A 451 5.16 -4.07 -1.80
C ASP A 451 3.78 -3.95 -1.12
N HIS A 452 3.02 -2.89 -1.41
CA HIS A 452 1.75 -2.56 -0.77
C HIS A 452 0.62 -3.59 -1.02
N PHE A 453 0.58 -4.19 -2.21
CA PHE A 453 -0.63 -4.85 -2.74
C PHE A 453 -1.00 -6.17 -2.07
N PHE A 454 -2.30 -6.41 -1.85
CA PHE A 454 -2.86 -7.63 -1.27
C PHE A 454 -3.22 -8.70 -2.30
N ASP A 455 -3.09 -8.38 -3.59
CA ASP A 455 -3.45 -9.25 -4.69
C ASP A 455 -2.27 -10.11 -5.13
N SER A 456 -2.54 -11.09 -5.99
CA SER A 456 -1.49 -11.90 -6.62
C SER A 456 -0.46 -11.01 -7.32
N VAL A 457 0.83 -11.35 -7.16
CA VAL A 457 1.92 -10.63 -7.81
C VAL A 457 1.76 -10.64 -9.34
N PRO A 458 1.69 -9.47 -10.00
CA PRO A 458 1.64 -9.37 -11.45
C PRO A 458 2.82 -10.09 -12.11
N GLU A 459 2.59 -10.71 -13.27
CA GLU A 459 3.62 -11.53 -13.94
C GLU A 459 4.93 -10.79 -14.15
N ASN A 460 4.87 -9.52 -14.52
CA ASN A 460 6.02 -8.65 -14.79
C ASN A 460 6.76 -8.14 -13.53
N LEU A 461 6.32 -8.54 -12.33
CA LEU A 461 6.95 -8.17 -11.05
C LEU A 461 7.42 -9.38 -10.25
N ARG A 462 7.25 -10.61 -10.76
CA ARG A 462 7.57 -11.84 -10.03
C ARG A 462 9.07 -12.03 -9.75
N ASP A 463 9.93 -11.37 -10.50
CA ASP A 463 11.39 -11.33 -10.33
C ASP A 463 11.83 -10.23 -9.34
N PHE A 464 10.91 -9.36 -8.91
CA PHE A 464 11.16 -8.19 -8.07
C PHE A 464 10.49 -8.27 -6.70
N ILE A 465 9.22 -8.71 -6.65
CA ILE A 465 8.44 -8.82 -5.41
C ILE A 465 7.84 -10.22 -5.20
N VAL A 466 7.50 -10.51 -3.94
CA VAL A 466 6.81 -11.71 -3.49
C VAL A 466 5.41 -11.40 -2.96
N ASP A 467 4.54 -12.38 -3.09
CA ASP A 467 3.26 -12.41 -2.39
C ASP A 467 3.52 -12.70 -0.90
N TYR A 468 3.04 -11.80 -0.05
CA TYR A 468 3.22 -11.82 1.40
C TYR A 468 1.95 -12.26 2.15
N THR A 469 0.95 -12.81 1.46
CA THR A 469 -0.29 -13.32 2.07
C THR A 469 -0.03 -14.28 3.21
N GLY A 470 0.87 -15.23 2.99
CA GLY A 470 1.26 -16.18 4.01
C GLY A 470 1.96 -15.55 5.23
N ILE A 471 2.51 -14.35 5.13
CA ILE A 471 3.11 -13.64 6.29
C ILE A 471 2.02 -13.23 7.28
N TYR A 472 0.93 -12.61 6.82
CA TYR A 472 -0.16 -12.22 7.73
C TYR A 472 -1.03 -13.41 8.16
N GLU A 473 -1.12 -14.47 7.36
CA GLU A 473 -1.72 -15.74 7.80
C GLU A 473 -0.91 -16.39 8.93
N HIS A 474 0.42 -16.39 8.80
CA HIS A 474 1.33 -16.82 9.87
C HIS A 474 1.16 -15.95 11.12
N ALA A 475 1.02 -14.63 10.96
CA ALA A 475 0.76 -13.69 12.06
C ALA A 475 -0.56 -14.01 12.76
N MET A 476 -1.65 -14.24 12.02
CA MET A 476 -2.94 -14.59 12.59
C MET A 476 -2.88 -15.90 13.38
N ARG A 477 -2.24 -16.96 12.87
CA ARG A 477 -2.08 -18.23 13.60
C ARG A 477 -1.21 -18.08 14.84
N SER A 478 -0.13 -17.32 14.74
CA SER A 478 0.77 -17.06 15.86
C SER A 478 0.10 -16.23 16.94
N LEU A 479 -0.73 -15.26 16.55
CA LEU A 479 -1.53 -14.44 17.46
C LEU A 479 -2.59 -15.28 18.19
N VAL A 480 -3.26 -16.20 17.49
CA VAL A 480 -4.19 -17.17 18.09
C VAL A 480 -3.49 -18.00 19.17
N ASP A 481 -2.34 -18.59 18.86
CA ASP A 481 -1.58 -19.38 19.82
C ASP A 481 -1.07 -18.54 21.00
N TRP A 482 -0.72 -17.28 20.76
CA TRP A 482 -0.28 -16.36 21.81
C TRP A 482 -1.40 -15.95 22.77
N VAL A 483 -2.57 -15.62 22.23
CA VAL A 483 -3.74 -15.19 23.00
C VAL A 483 -4.37 -16.35 23.75
N GLU A 484 -4.57 -17.49 23.09
CA GLU A 484 -5.36 -18.61 23.65
C GLU A 484 -4.52 -19.56 24.48
N LYS A 485 -3.23 -19.73 24.15
CA LYS A 485 -2.36 -20.75 24.75
C LYS A 485 -1.13 -20.18 25.44
N GLY A 486 -0.89 -18.87 25.34
CA GLY A 486 0.31 -18.23 25.89
C GLY A 486 1.61 -18.63 25.18
N ILE A 487 1.52 -19.21 23.97
CA ILE A 487 2.69 -19.60 23.18
C ILE A 487 3.22 -18.35 22.50
N GLN A 488 4.45 -17.96 22.83
CA GLN A 488 5.07 -16.76 22.27
C GLN A 488 5.25 -16.90 20.75
N PRO A 489 4.88 -15.88 19.96
CA PRO A 489 5.18 -15.85 18.53
C PRO A 489 6.68 -15.62 18.31
N PRO A 490 7.21 -15.93 17.10
CA PRO A 490 8.55 -15.52 16.72
C PRO A 490 8.83 -14.05 17.04
N ALA A 491 10.08 -13.77 17.39
CA ALA A 491 10.50 -12.43 17.81
C ALA A 491 10.19 -11.38 16.72
N SER A 492 10.12 -10.12 17.12
CA SER A 492 10.03 -9.03 16.15
C SER A 492 11.24 -9.06 15.22
N THR A 493 11.07 -8.67 13.96
CA THR A 493 12.20 -8.42 13.07
C THR A 493 13.12 -7.41 13.75
N ASN A 494 14.41 -7.72 13.77
CA ASN A 494 15.45 -6.80 14.22
C ASN A 494 15.79 -5.84 13.08
N TYR A 495 15.93 -4.56 13.39
CA TYR A 495 16.23 -3.53 12.39
C TYR A 495 16.86 -2.29 13.01
N THR A 496 17.47 -1.47 12.16
CA THR A 496 17.85 -0.10 12.48
C THR A 496 17.13 0.87 11.57
N VAL A 497 16.90 2.09 12.05
CA VAL A 497 16.37 3.19 11.24
C VAL A 497 17.52 4.09 10.81
N ARG A 498 17.66 4.34 9.51
CA ARG A 498 18.64 5.29 8.95
C ARG A 498 17.97 6.12 7.87
N ASP A 499 17.96 7.45 8.01
CA ASP A 499 17.31 8.36 7.05
C ASP A 499 15.86 7.95 6.71
N SER A 500 15.10 7.57 7.74
CA SER A 500 13.73 7.04 7.65
C SER A 500 13.57 5.75 6.84
N GLN A 501 14.66 5.02 6.61
CA GLN A 501 14.67 3.70 6.00
C GLN A 501 14.81 2.62 7.08
N ILE A 502 14.02 1.55 6.97
CA ILE A 502 14.13 0.36 7.80
C ILE A 502 15.19 -0.55 7.19
N VAL A 503 16.29 -0.76 7.92
CA VAL A 503 17.41 -1.61 7.49
C VAL A 503 17.44 -2.86 8.37
N VAL A 504 17.22 -4.01 7.75
CA VAL A 504 17.25 -5.33 8.40
C VAL A 504 18.62 -6.00 8.22
N PRO A 505 19.09 -6.83 9.16
CA PRO A 505 20.29 -7.67 8.99
C PRO A 505 20.17 -8.66 7.82
N ASP A 506 21.29 -9.09 7.24
CA ASP A 506 21.30 -10.03 6.12
C ASP A 506 21.06 -11.48 6.56
N SER A 507 21.57 -11.88 7.73
CA SER A 507 21.45 -13.25 8.23
C SER A 507 20.15 -13.49 9.00
N ALA A 508 19.58 -14.68 8.88
CA ALA A 508 18.29 -15.02 9.49
C ALA A 508 18.31 -15.00 11.03
N ASP A 509 19.44 -15.36 11.64
CA ASP A 509 19.64 -15.38 13.09
C ASP A 509 19.69 -13.99 13.71
N GLU A 510 20.24 -13.00 12.99
CA GLU A 510 20.22 -11.60 13.42
C GLU A 510 18.92 -10.89 13.03
N ARG A 511 18.35 -11.23 11.86
CA ARG A 511 17.15 -10.60 11.30
C ARG A 511 15.90 -10.91 12.12
N LEU A 512 15.78 -12.11 12.69
CA LEU A 512 14.59 -12.58 13.39
C LEU A 512 13.33 -12.45 12.50
N GLY A 513 12.14 -12.30 13.10
CA GLY A 513 10.89 -12.31 12.34
C GLY A 513 10.57 -13.69 11.79
N ILE A 514 9.93 -13.76 10.62
CA ILE A 514 9.47 -15.04 10.03
C ILE A 514 9.88 -15.28 8.58
N GLN A 515 10.42 -14.28 7.89
CA GLN A 515 10.76 -14.41 6.49
C GLN A 515 12.13 -15.10 6.31
N PRO A 516 12.27 -16.08 5.40
CA PRO A 516 13.57 -16.68 5.11
C PRO A 516 14.51 -15.65 4.47
N THR A 517 15.80 -15.74 4.80
CA THR A 517 16.86 -15.02 4.08
C THR A 517 17.33 -15.87 2.91
N VAL A 518 17.74 -15.22 1.82
CA VAL A 518 18.17 -15.91 0.59
C VAL A 518 19.42 -15.20 0.05
N GLU A 519 20.55 -15.85 0.19
CA GLU A 519 21.82 -15.42 -0.38
C GLU A 519 22.00 -16.11 -1.74
N LEU A 520 22.24 -15.34 -2.80
CA LEU A 520 22.52 -15.86 -4.14
C LEU A 520 23.81 -15.24 -4.66
N SER A 521 24.76 -16.08 -5.04
CA SER A 521 26.05 -15.67 -5.58
C SER A 521 26.40 -16.42 -6.86
N VAL A 522 27.19 -15.77 -7.72
CA VAL A 522 27.78 -16.38 -8.92
C VAL A 522 29.29 -16.52 -8.74
N HIS A 523 29.86 -17.65 -9.14
CA HIS A 523 31.31 -17.88 -9.08
C HIS A 523 31.99 -17.40 -10.37
N GLY A 524 32.74 -16.30 -10.32
CA GLY A 524 33.42 -15.69 -11.49
C GLY A 524 34.54 -14.71 -11.14
N PRO A 525 35.32 -14.23 -12.14
CA PRO A 525 36.32 -13.17 -11.94
C PRO A 525 35.66 -11.83 -11.59
N LEU A 526 36.36 -10.98 -10.81
CA LEU A 526 35.94 -9.67 -10.27
C LEU A 526 35.41 -8.61 -11.27
N SER A 527 35.36 -8.93 -12.57
CA SER A 527 34.75 -8.10 -13.62
C SER A 527 33.65 -8.94 -14.25
N ASP A 528 32.40 -8.75 -13.83
CA ASP A 528 31.23 -9.65 -13.96
C ASP A 528 30.70 -9.87 -15.40
N THR A 529 31.57 -10.08 -16.36
CA THR A 529 31.23 -10.52 -17.71
C THR A 529 31.64 -11.98 -17.89
N PHE A 530 30.70 -12.79 -18.35
CA PHE A 530 30.91 -14.20 -18.69
C PHE A 530 30.83 -14.43 -20.20
N GLU A 531 31.61 -15.38 -20.70
CA GLU A 531 31.59 -15.74 -22.12
C GLU A 531 30.27 -16.44 -22.46
N LYS A 532 29.64 -16.02 -23.56
CA LYS A 532 28.49 -16.71 -24.13
C LYS A 532 28.77 -18.21 -24.34
N GLY A 533 27.86 -19.05 -23.86
CA GLY A 533 27.99 -20.51 -23.95
C GLY A 533 28.87 -21.14 -22.87
N ALA A 534 29.51 -20.35 -22.00
CA ALA A 534 30.15 -20.87 -20.80
C ALA A 534 29.09 -21.35 -19.79
N ALA A 535 29.44 -22.38 -19.03
CA ALA A 535 28.63 -22.86 -17.93
C ALA A 535 28.96 -22.04 -16.67
N ILE A 536 27.95 -21.35 -16.13
CA ILE A 536 28.08 -20.45 -14.98
C ILE A 536 27.52 -21.17 -13.75
N ASN A 537 28.29 -21.16 -12.66
CA ASN A 537 27.91 -21.80 -11.40
C ASN A 537 27.33 -20.76 -10.44
N PHE A 538 26.19 -21.09 -9.88
CA PHE A 538 25.47 -20.32 -8.87
C PHE A 538 25.45 -21.11 -7.58
N THR A 539 25.60 -20.42 -6.46
CA THR A 539 25.36 -20.99 -5.13
C THR A 539 24.26 -20.17 -4.47
N MET A 540 23.27 -20.87 -3.94
CA MET A 540 22.20 -20.30 -3.14
C MET A 540 22.23 -20.89 -1.74
N ARG A 541 22.05 -20.02 -0.74
CA ARG A 541 21.82 -20.40 0.64
C ARG A 541 20.55 -19.74 1.15
N ALA A 542 19.64 -20.55 1.68
CA ALA A 542 18.43 -20.09 2.33
C ALA A 542 18.42 -20.50 3.79
N THR A 543 17.97 -19.61 4.68
CA THR A 543 17.83 -19.91 6.12
C THR A 543 16.57 -19.26 6.68
N THR A 544 15.77 -20.03 7.43
CA THR A 544 14.62 -19.51 8.17
C THR A 544 15.07 -18.95 9.53
N PRO A 545 14.47 -17.85 10.00
CA PRO A 545 14.69 -17.40 11.37
C PRO A 545 14.26 -18.47 12.39
N VAL A 546 14.80 -18.37 13.61
CA VAL A 546 14.43 -19.27 14.71
C VAL A 546 12.91 -19.24 14.93
N ASP A 547 12.31 -20.43 15.06
CA ASP A 547 10.87 -20.65 15.26
C ASP A 547 9.95 -20.16 14.12
N ALA A 548 10.49 -19.82 12.95
CA ALA A 548 9.72 -19.30 11.80
C ALA A 548 9.21 -20.39 10.82
N GLY A 549 9.49 -21.66 11.11
CA GLY A 549 9.16 -22.78 10.23
C GLY A 549 10.32 -23.20 9.33
N LYS A 550 10.00 -23.86 8.20
CA LYS A 550 10.98 -24.56 7.36
C LYS A 550 10.81 -24.24 5.89
N VAL A 551 11.89 -24.23 5.12
CA VAL A 551 11.87 -24.16 3.66
C VAL A 551 11.10 -25.37 3.10
N VAL A 552 10.12 -25.11 2.24
CA VAL A 552 9.28 -26.12 1.59
C VAL A 552 9.33 -26.07 0.06
N ALA A 553 9.83 -24.98 -0.52
CA ALA A 553 10.03 -24.86 -1.97
C ALA A 553 11.23 -23.97 -2.30
N VAL A 554 11.95 -24.36 -3.36
CA VAL A 554 13.00 -23.55 -4.01
C VAL A 554 12.71 -23.55 -5.50
N GLU A 555 12.73 -22.38 -6.12
CA GLU A 555 12.41 -22.20 -7.53
C GLU A 555 13.38 -21.22 -8.20
N TRP A 556 13.90 -21.56 -9.38
CA TRP A 556 14.89 -20.76 -10.10
C TRP A 556 14.30 -20.09 -11.33
N ASP A 557 14.77 -18.88 -11.62
CA ASP A 557 14.59 -18.17 -12.88
C ASP A 557 15.95 -17.57 -13.28
N PHE A 558 16.69 -18.28 -14.12
CA PHE A 558 18.02 -17.83 -14.57
C PHE A 558 17.96 -16.63 -15.53
N LEU A 559 16.79 -16.33 -16.09
CA LEU A 559 16.63 -15.31 -17.13
C LEU A 559 16.03 -14.01 -16.60
N GLY A 560 15.37 -14.03 -15.44
CA GLY A 560 14.71 -12.86 -14.84
C GLY A 560 13.43 -12.49 -15.58
N THR A 561 12.64 -13.51 -15.97
CA THR A 561 11.41 -13.36 -16.74
C THR A 561 10.14 -13.48 -15.88
N GLY A 562 10.27 -13.86 -14.61
CA GLY A 562 9.18 -14.23 -13.72
C GLY A 562 8.69 -15.67 -13.89
N ALA A 563 9.34 -16.46 -14.76
CA ALA A 563 9.03 -17.87 -15.00
C ALA A 563 9.93 -18.77 -14.12
N PHE A 564 9.38 -19.13 -12.96
CA PHE A 564 10.09 -19.93 -11.96
C PHE A 564 9.94 -21.43 -12.20
N GLU A 565 11.05 -22.16 -12.11
CA GLU A 565 11.11 -23.62 -12.18
C GLU A 565 11.45 -24.20 -10.81
N SER A 566 10.56 -25.03 -10.25
CA SER A 566 10.82 -25.71 -8.97
C SER A 566 11.95 -26.73 -9.09
N VAL A 567 12.83 -26.74 -8.10
CA VAL A 567 13.93 -27.72 -8.01
C VAL A 567 13.80 -28.61 -6.77
N PRO A 568 14.17 -29.90 -6.86
CA PRO A 568 14.26 -30.75 -5.67
C PRO A 568 15.42 -30.27 -4.78
N PHE A 569 15.17 -30.16 -3.48
CA PHE A 569 16.20 -29.82 -2.49
C PHE A 569 16.21 -30.75 -1.25
N GLY A 570 15.33 -31.76 -1.24
CA GLY A 570 15.21 -32.73 -0.15
C GLY A 570 13.98 -32.49 0.73
N GLU A 571 14.10 -32.87 2.00
CA GLU A 571 13.05 -32.68 3.02
C GLU A 571 13.00 -31.23 3.51
N ALA A 572 11.85 -30.82 4.06
CA ALA A 572 11.70 -29.49 4.62
C ALA A 572 12.73 -29.24 5.75
N SER A 573 13.48 -28.14 5.64
CA SER A 573 14.62 -27.82 6.49
C SER A 573 14.67 -26.33 6.83
N GLU A 574 15.28 -25.99 7.97
CA GLU A 574 15.52 -24.60 8.38
C GLU A 574 16.63 -23.93 7.55
N ALA A 575 17.55 -24.72 7.02
CA ALA A 575 18.61 -24.26 6.12
C ALA A 575 18.71 -25.16 4.89
N VAL A 576 18.90 -24.54 3.73
CA VAL A 576 19.04 -25.21 2.43
C VAL A 576 20.17 -24.54 1.66
N ASP A 577 21.17 -25.33 1.25
CA ASP A 577 22.26 -24.91 0.37
C ASP A 577 22.14 -25.68 -0.95
N LEU A 578 22.16 -24.97 -2.08
CA LEU A 578 22.12 -25.58 -3.41
C LEU A 578 23.12 -24.92 -4.35
N ASP A 579 23.77 -25.75 -5.15
CA ASP A 579 24.51 -25.32 -6.32
C ASP A 579 23.69 -25.57 -7.58
N ALA A 580 23.71 -24.62 -8.50
CA ALA A 580 23.07 -24.73 -9.80
C ALA A 580 24.01 -24.26 -10.91
N GLN A 581 23.79 -24.76 -12.12
CA GLN A 581 24.58 -24.38 -13.29
C GLN A 581 23.64 -23.98 -14.43
N HIS A 582 23.96 -22.87 -15.10
CA HIS A 582 23.22 -22.40 -16.27
C HIS A 582 24.17 -21.95 -17.39
N THR A 583 23.72 -22.14 -18.64
CA THR A 583 24.45 -21.69 -19.83
C THR A 583 23.60 -20.73 -20.64
N TYR A 584 24.09 -19.50 -20.81
CA TYR A 584 23.40 -18.48 -21.58
C TYR A 584 23.73 -18.57 -23.07
N GLY A 585 22.70 -18.73 -23.90
CA GLY A 585 22.83 -18.88 -25.35
C GLY A 585 22.96 -17.56 -26.13
N SER A 586 22.78 -16.42 -25.47
CA SER A 586 22.81 -15.09 -26.07
C SER A 586 23.54 -14.11 -25.16
N SER A 587 24.24 -13.16 -25.77
CA SER A 587 24.84 -12.03 -25.05
C SER A 587 23.74 -11.09 -24.56
N GLY A 588 23.93 -10.48 -23.40
CA GLY A 588 22.94 -9.63 -22.75
C GLY A 588 23.15 -9.49 -21.24
N VAL A 589 22.33 -8.65 -20.62
CA VAL A 589 22.25 -8.50 -19.17
C VAL A 589 21.05 -9.30 -18.68
N TYR A 590 21.31 -10.26 -17.80
CA TYR A 590 20.31 -11.12 -17.18
C TYR A 590 20.25 -10.83 -15.68
N LEU A 591 19.08 -11.10 -15.10
CA LEU A 591 18.90 -11.08 -13.67
C LEU A 591 18.50 -12.49 -13.23
N CYS A 592 19.45 -13.24 -12.68
CA CYS A 592 19.13 -14.54 -12.11
C CYS A 592 18.42 -14.34 -10.77
N VAL A 593 17.29 -15.01 -10.60
CA VAL A 593 16.46 -14.95 -9.40
C VAL A 593 16.20 -16.34 -8.87
N VAL A 594 16.27 -16.49 -7.55
CA VAL A 594 15.83 -17.69 -6.85
C VAL A 594 14.75 -17.30 -5.84
N ARG A 595 13.60 -17.96 -5.91
CA ARG A 595 12.51 -17.79 -4.96
C ARG A 595 12.54 -18.94 -3.96
N VAL A 596 12.49 -18.60 -2.69
CA VAL A 596 12.41 -19.56 -1.60
C VAL A 596 11.11 -19.34 -0.85
N THR A 597 10.41 -20.44 -0.55
CA THR A 597 9.21 -20.43 0.28
C THR A 597 9.47 -21.27 1.53
N SER A 598 9.28 -20.68 2.70
CA SER A 598 9.14 -21.41 3.95
C SER A 598 7.68 -21.48 4.40
N GLN A 599 7.35 -22.46 5.23
CA GLN A 599 6.03 -22.67 5.80
C GLN A 599 6.16 -22.96 7.30
N ARG A 600 5.26 -22.39 8.10
CA ARG A 600 5.25 -22.40 9.58
C ARG A 600 5.52 -23.76 10.22
N GLU A 601 4.82 -24.79 9.81
CA GLU A 601 4.92 -26.16 10.30
C GLU A 601 5.82 -27.06 9.42
N GLY A 602 6.41 -26.50 8.35
CA GLY A 602 7.16 -27.25 7.34
C GLY A 602 6.28 -28.14 6.45
N ASN A 603 4.98 -27.84 6.33
CA ASN A 603 4.06 -28.61 5.50
C ASN A 603 4.05 -28.08 4.05
N SER A 604 4.71 -28.81 3.15
CA SER A 604 4.83 -28.45 1.72
C SER A 604 3.52 -28.50 0.93
N THR A 605 2.45 -29.07 1.50
CA THR A 605 1.13 -29.16 0.85
C THR A 605 0.15 -28.09 1.32
N SER A 606 0.48 -27.36 2.38
CA SER A 606 -0.39 -26.29 2.87
C SER A 606 -0.31 -25.08 1.94
N PRO A 607 -1.45 -24.51 1.52
CA PRO A 607 -1.45 -23.25 0.77
C PRO A 607 -1.28 -22.03 1.69
N PHE A 608 -1.33 -22.22 3.01
CA PHE A 608 -1.37 -21.13 3.99
C PHE A 608 -0.06 -20.98 4.75
N ALA A 609 0.13 -19.78 5.31
CA ALA A 609 1.28 -19.42 6.14
C ALA A 609 2.63 -19.61 5.42
N LEU A 610 2.65 -19.31 4.11
CA LEU A 610 3.83 -19.32 3.25
C LEU A 610 4.61 -18.00 3.34
N ALA A 611 5.83 -18.05 3.85
CA ALA A 611 6.75 -16.92 3.86
C ALA A 611 7.72 -17.02 2.68
N ARG A 612 7.67 -16.06 1.76
CA ARG A 612 8.49 -16.06 0.54
C ARG A 612 9.57 -15.00 0.61
N ASN A 613 10.70 -15.23 -0.06
CA ASN A 613 11.71 -14.20 -0.34
C ASN A 613 12.45 -14.53 -1.66
N LEU A 614 13.20 -13.55 -2.19
CA LEU A 614 13.99 -13.67 -3.41
C LEU A 614 15.48 -13.41 -3.14
N GLY A 615 16.35 -14.27 -3.68
CA GLY A 615 17.75 -13.95 -3.93
C GLY A 615 17.92 -13.54 -5.39
N ARG A 616 18.71 -12.50 -5.67
CA ARG A 616 18.86 -11.92 -7.02
C ARG A 616 20.32 -11.59 -7.30
N VAL A 617 20.80 -11.86 -8.52
CA VAL A 617 22.15 -11.48 -8.97
C VAL A 617 22.13 -11.11 -10.45
N GLN A 618 22.79 -10.02 -10.82
CA GLN A 618 22.97 -9.62 -12.21
C GLN A 618 24.08 -10.45 -12.86
N VAL A 619 23.87 -10.86 -14.10
CA VAL A 619 24.85 -11.61 -14.90
C VAL A 619 24.98 -10.94 -16.27
N ILE A 620 26.19 -10.55 -16.65
CA ILE A 620 26.47 -9.96 -17.96
C ILE A 620 27.14 -11.01 -18.86
N ILE A 621 26.56 -11.26 -20.03
CA ILE A 621 27.05 -12.25 -21.00
C ILE A 621 27.54 -11.53 -22.25
N GLU A 622 28.77 -11.80 -22.68
CA GLU A 622 29.38 -11.26 -23.91
C GLU A 622 29.68 -12.34 -24.94
#